data_AF-A0A831UX45-F1
#
_entry.id   AF-A0A831UX45-F1
#
_cell.length_a   1.000
_cell.length_b   1.000
_cell.length_c   1.000
_cell.angle_alpha   90.00
_cell.angle_beta   90.00
_cell.angle_gamma   90.00
#
_symmetry.space_group_name_H-M   'P 1'
#
loop_
_entity.id
_entity.type
_entity.pdbx_description
1 polymer ?
#
loop_
_entity_poly.entity_id
_entity_poly.type
_entity_poly.pdbx_seq_one_letter_code
_entity_poly.pdbx_strand_id
1 'polypeptide(L)'
;MPRLSCWLVRCALLHLVVGFSLGAWMLSAKALAFHAIVGAWRAIHAEILLIGWLIQLAMGVSYWILPRDEQNQRQHAWRVWGALGTLNLGVGWSALGLGTQQEIVLAMGRVMEVAGVILYATAVFPRLRRASRLG
;
A
#
# COMPACT_ATOMS: atom_id res chain seq x y z
N MET A 1 16.40 -0.58 13.00
CA MET A 1 15.12 -0.94 12.33
C MET A 1 15.38 -1.95 11.21
N PRO A 2 14.53 -2.96 10.99
CA PRO A 2 14.69 -3.90 9.88
C PRO A 2 14.60 -3.18 8.52
N ARG A 3 15.48 -3.51 7.57
CA ARG A 3 15.52 -2.87 6.23
C ARG A 3 14.15 -2.91 5.52
N LEU A 4 13.41 -4.01 5.69
CA LEU A 4 12.07 -4.20 5.15
C LEU A 4 11.04 -3.17 5.63
N SER A 5 11.04 -2.85 6.93
CA SER A 5 10.17 -1.80 7.48
C SER A 5 10.53 -0.44 6.86
N CYS A 6 11.82 -0.14 6.74
CA CYS A 6 12.27 1.10 6.12
C CYS A 6 11.78 1.22 4.67
N TRP A 7 11.81 0.13 3.89
CA TRP A 7 11.31 0.16 2.51
C TRP A 7 9.79 0.32 2.43
N LEU A 8 9.02 -0.39 3.25
CA LEU A 8 7.56 -0.21 3.34
C LEU A 8 7.20 1.24 3.65
N VAL A 9 7.85 1.84 4.66
CA VAL A 9 7.63 3.23 5.06
C VAL A 9 8.07 4.20 3.97
N ARG A 10 9.26 4.01 3.36
CA ARG A 10 9.74 4.88 2.27
C ARG A 10 8.78 4.89 1.09
N CYS A 11 8.35 3.72 0.62
CA CYS A 11 7.40 3.65 -0.48
C CYS A 11 6.02 4.22 -0.07
N ALA A 12 5.59 4.09 1.19
CA ALA A 12 4.35 4.71 1.66
C ALA A 12 4.45 6.25 1.68
N LEU A 13 5.60 6.79 2.06
CA LEU A 13 5.86 8.23 2.00
C LEU A 13 5.95 8.74 0.56
N LEU A 14 6.47 7.95 -0.38
CA LEU A 14 6.43 8.29 -1.80
C LEU A 14 4.98 8.39 -2.29
N HIS A 15 4.13 7.41 -1.98
CA HIS A 15 2.69 7.49 -2.29
C HIS A 15 2.02 8.69 -1.62
N LEU A 16 2.38 9.04 -0.39
CA LEU A 16 1.86 10.24 0.29
C LEU A 16 2.19 11.50 -0.52
N VAL A 17 3.45 11.68 -0.91
CA VAL A 17 3.88 12.85 -1.69
C VAL A 17 3.14 12.91 -3.03
N VAL A 18 3.04 11.78 -3.74
CA VAL A 18 2.33 11.70 -5.02
C VAL A 18 0.85 12.00 -4.83
N GLY A 19 0.17 11.32 -3.90
CA GLY A 19 -1.24 11.49 -3.62
C GLY A 19 -1.58 12.92 -3.19
N PHE A 20 -0.78 13.51 -2.30
CA PHE A 20 -0.96 14.90 -1.86
C PHE A 20 -0.78 15.89 -3.02
N SER A 21 0.22 15.67 -3.88
CA SER A 21 0.46 16.50 -5.08
C SER A 21 -0.71 16.42 -6.06
N LEU A 22 -1.28 15.22 -6.28
CA LEU A 22 -2.49 15.05 -7.09
C LEU A 22 -3.68 15.80 -6.47
N GLY A 23 -3.86 15.75 -5.15
CA GLY A 23 -4.91 16.48 -4.45
C GLY A 23 -4.78 18.00 -4.62
N ALA A 24 -3.57 18.54 -4.47
CA ALA A 24 -3.28 19.96 -4.67
C ALA A 24 -3.55 20.39 -6.12
N TRP A 25 -3.15 19.57 -7.10
CA TRP A 25 -3.44 19.83 -8.51
C TRP A 25 -4.94 19.83 -8.80
N MET A 26 -5.68 18.84 -8.31
CA MET A 26 -7.14 18.77 -8.51
C MET A 26 -7.86 19.98 -7.92
N LEU A 27 -7.45 20.44 -6.74
CA LEU A 27 -8.03 21.62 -6.11
C LEU A 27 -7.74 22.89 -6.93
N SER A 28 -6.53 23.01 -7.46
CA SER A 28 -6.13 24.11 -8.35
C SER A 28 -6.89 24.08 -9.67
N ALA A 29 -7.09 22.90 -10.26
CA ALA A 29 -7.86 22.72 -11.50
C ALA A 29 -9.35 23.05 -11.31
N LYS A 30 -9.90 22.73 -10.13
CA LYS A 30 -11.28 23.11 -9.76
C LYS A 30 -11.45 24.63 -9.68
N ALA A 31 -10.45 25.36 -9.18
CA ALA A 31 -10.48 26.82 -9.13
C ALA A 31 -10.52 27.46 -10.54
N LEU A 32 -9.98 26.77 -11.56
CA LEU A 32 -9.96 27.21 -12.96
C LEU A 32 -11.12 26.66 -13.81
N ALA A 33 -12.14 26.06 -13.17
CA ALA A 33 -13.35 25.51 -13.81
C ALA A 33 -13.11 24.37 -14.85
N PHE A 34 -12.02 23.60 -14.76
CA PHE A 34 -11.83 22.39 -15.58
C PHE A 34 -12.63 21.20 -15.02
N HIS A 35 -13.92 21.11 -15.35
CA HIS A 35 -14.84 20.13 -14.74
C HIS A 35 -14.64 18.70 -15.26
N ALA A 36 -14.19 18.51 -16.51
CA ALA A 36 -14.09 17.20 -17.16
C ALA A 36 -12.96 16.30 -16.60
N ILE A 37 -11.98 16.87 -15.89
CA ILE A 37 -10.77 16.15 -15.44
C ILE A 37 -10.92 15.61 -14.01
N VAL A 38 -11.91 16.03 -13.21
CA VAL A 38 -11.86 15.78 -11.76
C VAL A 38 -12.28 14.35 -11.37
N GLY A 39 -13.11 13.67 -12.18
CA GLY A 39 -13.74 12.39 -11.82
C GLY A 39 -12.75 11.23 -11.60
N ALA A 40 -12.04 10.82 -12.66
CA ALA A 40 -11.11 9.69 -12.62
C ALA A 40 -9.91 9.98 -11.71
N TRP A 41 -9.40 11.22 -11.73
CA TRP A 41 -8.27 11.64 -10.90
C TRP A 41 -8.58 11.60 -9.41
N ARG A 42 -9.84 11.84 -9.01
CA ARG A 42 -10.26 11.67 -7.62
C ARG A 42 -10.17 10.23 -7.16
N ALA A 43 -10.58 9.28 -8.00
CA ALA A 43 -10.49 7.86 -7.67
C ALA A 43 -9.02 7.42 -7.58
N ILE A 44 -8.16 7.85 -8.52
CA ILE A 44 -6.72 7.57 -8.50
C ILE A 44 -6.06 8.16 -7.26
N HIS A 45 -6.39 9.42 -6.92
CA HIS A 45 -5.90 10.08 -5.71
C HIS A 45 -6.27 9.29 -4.44
N ALA A 46 -7.54 8.87 -4.33
CA ALA A 46 -8.01 8.07 -3.21
C ALA A 46 -7.29 6.73 -3.13
N GLU A 47 -7.07 6.07 -4.27
CA GLU A 47 -6.36 4.79 -4.35
C GLU A 47 -4.93 4.87 -3.80
N ILE A 48 -4.19 5.86 -4.29
CA ILE A 48 -2.80 6.10 -3.91
C ILE A 48 -2.69 6.43 -2.42
N LEU A 49 -3.59 7.27 -1.88
CA LEU A 49 -3.54 7.64 -0.47
C LEU A 49 -4.02 6.51 0.46
N LEU A 50 -5.12 5.84 0.15
CA LEU A 50 -5.67 4.81 1.04
C LEU A 50 -4.80 3.55 1.02
N ILE A 51 -4.46 3.03 -0.15
CA ILE A 51 -3.75 1.75 -0.25
C ILE A 51 -2.24 1.97 -0.27
N GLY A 52 -1.76 2.83 -1.16
CA GLY A 52 -0.32 3.09 -1.35
C GLY A 52 0.35 3.77 -0.15
N TRP A 53 -0.35 4.70 0.50
CA TRP A 53 0.16 5.38 1.70
C TRP A 53 -0.34 4.74 3.00
N LEU A 54 -1.65 4.83 3.30
CA LEU A 54 -2.15 4.52 4.65
C LEU A 54 -1.99 3.04 5.02
N ILE A 55 -2.49 2.12 4.19
CA ILE A 55 -2.36 0.67 4.42
C ILE A 55 -0.88 0.27 4.44
N GLN A 56 -0.10 0.72 3.47
CA GLN A 56 1.32 0.36 3.40
C GLN A 56 2.13 0.91 4.57
N LEU A 57 1.83 2.11 5.06
CA LEU A 57 2.44 2.68 6.26
C LEU A 57 2.09 1.83 7.49
N ALA A 58 0.83 1.44 7.64
CA ALA A 58 0.39 0.56 8.73
C ALA A 58 1.11 -0.79 8.69
N MET A 59 1.35 -1.36 7.51
CA MET A 59 2.19 -2.55 7.35
C MET A 59 3.64 -2.27 7.78
N GLY A 60 4.25 -1.18 7.32
CA GLY A 60 5.62 -0.82 7.69
C GLY A 60 5.83 -0.64 9.19
N VAL A 61 4.90 0.06 9.85
CA VAL A 61 4.91 0.31 11.30
C VAL A 61 4.63 -0.96 12.08
N SER A 62 3.60 -1.74 11.71
CA SER A 62 3.27 -2.99 12.40
C SER A 62 4.41 -4.01 12.32
N TYR A 63 5.11 -4.09 11.19
CA TYR A 63 6.28 -4.95 11.04
C TYR A 63 7.42 -4.57 11.99
N TRP A 64 7.52 -3.28 12.34
CA TRP A 64 8.53 -2.78 13.25
C TRP A 64 8.16 -2.93 14.73
N ILE A 65 6.91 -2.66 15.10
CA ILE A 65 6.47 -2.65 16.50
C ILE A 65 6.24 -4.07 17.05
N LEU A 66 5.87 -5.03 16.19
CA LEU A 66 5.57 -6.38 16.63
C LEU A 66 6.83 -7.13 17.12
N PRO A 67 6.70 -7.96 18.17
CA PRO A 67 7.82 -8.67 18.77
C PRO A 67 8.52 -9.56 17.73
N ARG A 68 9.86 -9.53 17.78
CA ARG A 68 10.73 -10.20 16.82
C ARG A 68 11.12 -11.56 17.37
N ASP A 69 10.99 -12.58 16.53
CA ASP A 69 11.61 -13.88 16.78
C ASP A 69 12.88 -13.98 15.92
N GLU A 70 14.04 -13.99 16.57
CA GLU A 70 15.34 -14.01 15.89
C GLU A 70 15.55 -15.27 15.04
N GLN A 71 14.97 -16.41 15.45
CA GLN A 71 15.10 -17.68 14.74
C GLN A 71 14.26 -17.74 13.46
N ASN A 72 13.17 -16.97 13.37
CA ASN A 72 12.22 -17.04 12.25
C ASN A 72 12.24 -15.78 11.35
N GLN A 73 13.15 -14.84 11.59
CA GLN A 73 13.25 -13.58 10.84
C GLN A 73 13.51 -13.80 9.33
N ARG A 74 14.38 -14.75 8.97
CA ARG A 74 14.75 -15.00 7.56
C ARG A 74 13.64 -15.71 6.79
N GLN A 75 12.91 -16.63 7.40
CA GLN A 75 11.90 -17.44 6.68
C GLN A 75 10.69 -16.63 6.22
N HIS A 76 10.32 -15.57 6.94
CA HIS A 76 9.17 -14.73 6.58
C HIS A 76 9.56 -13.47 5.79
N ALA A 77 10.86 -13.18 5.65
CA ALA A 77 11.33 -11.96 4.98
C ALA A 77 10.93 -11.92 3.49
N TRP A 78 10.98 -13.06 2.79
CA TRP A 78 10.60 -13.13 1.38
C TRP A 78 9.11 -12.83 1.16
N ARG A 79 8.23 -13.26 2.08
CA ARG A 79 6.79 -12.99 2.01
C ARG A 79 6.49 -11.51 2.17
N VAL A 80 7.23 -10.82 3.02
CA VAL A 80 7.07 -9.37 3.24
C VAL A 80 7.63 -8.57 2.06
N TRP A 81 8.75 -9.02 1.45
CA TRP A 81 9.20 -8.46 0.17
C TRP A 81 8.19 -8.68 -0.96
N GLY A 82 7.63 -9.88 -1.04
CA GLY A 82 6.54 -10.20 -1.96
C GLY A 82 5.34 -9.29 -1.75
N ALA A 83 4.88 -9.14 -0.50
CA ALA A 83 3.80 -8.22 -0.14
C ALA A 83 4.09 -6.78 -0.56
N LEU A 84 5.30 -6.27 -0.31
CA LEU A 84 5.70 -4.92 -0.75
C LEU A 84 5.58 -4.80 -2.28
N GLY A 85 6.17 -5.73 -3.03
CA GLY A 85 6.13 -5.71 -4.50
C GLY A 85 4.71 -5.81 -5.04
N THR A 86 3.94 -6.81 -4.60
CA THR A 86 2.57 -7.05 -5.08
C THR A 86 1.63 -5.90 -4.73
N LEU A 87 1.75 -5.31 -3.53
CA LEU A 87 0.92 -4.16 -3.14
C LEU A 87 1.23 -2.92 -4.01
N ASN A 88 2.51 -2.59 -4.22
CA ASN A 88 2.89 -1.42 -5.02
C ASN A 88 2.49 -1.58 -6.49
N LEU A 89 2.69 -2.79 -7.05
CA LEU A 89 2.21 -3.10 -8.40
C LEU A 89 0.69 -3.05 -8.48
N GLY A 90 -0.02 -3.55 -7.46
CA GLY A 90 -1.48 -3.49 -7.37
C GLY A 90 -2.01 -2.06 -7.40
N VAL A 91 -1.46 -1.17 -6.57
CA VAL A 91 -1.80 0.27 -6.57
C VAL A 91 -1.56 0.90 -7.93
N GLY A 92 -0.42 0.60 -8.57
CA GLY A 92 -0.13 1.10 -9.92
C GLY A 92 -1.12 0.62 -10.97
N TRP A 93 -1.49 -0.68 -10.93
CA TRP A 93 -2.44 -1.28 -11.87
C TRP A 93 -3.88 -0.80 -11.62
N SER A 94 -4.29 -0.65 -10.37
CA SER A 94 -5.58 -0.06 -9.99
C SER A 94 -5.69 1.40 -10.44
N ALA A 95 -4.64 2.20 -10.21
CA ALA A 95 -4.57 3.58 -10.68
C ALA A 95 -4.67 3.66 -12.21
N LEU A 96 -3.96 2.78 -12.93
CA LEU A 96 -4.04 2.68 -14.39
C LEU A 96 -5.46 2.31 -14.84
N GLY A 97 -6.07 1.28 -14.26
CA GLY A 97 -7.42 0.83 -14.60
C GLY A 97 -8.49 1.89 -14.34
N LEU A 98 -8.37 2.65 -13.24
CA LEU A 98 -9.23 3.81 -12.94
C LEU A 98 -9.04 4.94 -13.97
N GLY A 99 -7.80 5.20 -14.39
CA GLY A 99 -7.47 6.24 -15.37
C GLY A 99 -7.92 5.92 -16.78
N THR A 100 -7.76 4.66 -17.21
CA THR A 100 -8.17 4.19 -18.54
C THR A 100 -9.60 3.68 -18.59
N GLN A 101 -10.30 3.62 -17.45
CA GLN A 101 -11.62 3.02 -17.29
C GLN A 101 -11.69 1.56 -17.78
N GLN A 102 -10.61 0.80 -17.60
CA GLN A 102 -10.55 -0.61 -17.98
C GLN A 102 -10.78 -1.49 -16.76
N GLU A 103 -11.94 -2.14 -16.70
CA GLU A 103 -12.36 -2.94 -15.54
C GLU A 103 -11.45 -4.14 -15.29
N ILE A 104 -10.92 -4.79 -16.34
CA ILE A 104 -10.01 -5.94 -16.22
C ILE A 104 -8.70 -5.50 -15.55
N VAL A 105 -8.14 -4.36 -15.99
CA VAL A 105 -6.92 -3.79 -15.41
C VAL A 105 -7.18 -3.41 -13.95
N LEU A 106 -8.31 -2.75 -13.66
CA LEU A 106 -8.68 -2.44 -12.28
C LEU A 106 -8.80 -3.70 -11.41
N ALA A 107 -9.50 -4.73 -11.90
CA ALA A 107 -9.70 -5.98 -11.17
C ALA A 107 -8.37 -6.68 -10.88
N MET A 108 -7.45 -6.73 -11.84
CA MET A 108 -6.10 -7.26 -11.62
C MET A 108 -5.36 -6.49 -10.53
N GLY A 109 -5.44 -5.15 -10.52
CA GLY A 109 -4.87 -4.31 -9.46
C GLY A 109 -5.42 -4.64 -8.08
N ARG A 110 -6.75 -4.77 -7.96
CA ARG A 110 -7.42 -5.18 -6.70
C ARG A 110 -6.98 -6.55 -6.21
N VAL A 111 -6.89 -7.53 -7.11
CA VAL A 111 -6.42 -8.88 -6.76
C VAL A 111 -4.99 -8.81 -6.22
N MET A 112 -4.12 -8.01 -6.84
CA MET A 112 -2.74 -7.81 -6.39
C MET A 112 -2.67 -7.12 -5.03
N GLU A 113 -3.47 -6.08 -4.78
CA GLU A 113 -3.53 -5.40 -3.49
C GLU A 113 -3.93 -6.38 -2.36
N VAL A 114 -5.01 -7.13 -2.58
CA VAL A 114 -5.51 -8.12 -1.62
C VAL A 114 -4.48 -9.21 -1.40
N ALA A 115 -3.86 -9.73 -2.46
CA ALA A 115 -2.79 -10.72 -2.35
C ALA A 115 -1.59 -10.17 -1.55
N GLY A 116 -1.20 -8.91 -1.76
CA GLY A 116 -0.15 -8.24 -1.00
C GLY A 116 -0.46 -8.16 0.49
N VAL A 117 -1.69 -7.76 0.84
CA VAL A 117 -2.16 -7.72 2.24
C VAL A 117 -2.19 -9.12 2.87
N ILE A 118 -2.67 -10.13 2.15
CA ILE A 118 -2.71 -11.53 2.64
C ILE A 118 -1.29 -12.08 2.85
N LEU A 119 -0.38 -11.85 1.90
CA LEU A 119 1.02 -12.25 2.03
C LEU A 119 1.67 -11.64 3.27
N TYR A 120 1.39 -10.36 3.52
CA TYR A 120 1.87 -9.67 4.71
C TYR A 120 1.25 -10.21 6.00
N ALA A 121 -0.08 -10.34 6.03
CA ALA A 121 -0.81 -10.85 7.19
C ALA A 121 -0.33 -12.24 7.57
N THR A 122 -0.18 -13.17 6.61
CA THR A 122 0.31 -14.52 6.86
C THR A 122 1.77 -14.57 7.35
N ALA A 123 2.60 -13.61 6.95
CA ALA A 123 3.98 -13.47 7.43
C ALA A 123 4.06 -12.94 8.87
N VAL A 124 3.08 -12.13 9.29
CA VAL A 124 3.09 -11.43 10.58
C VAL A 124 2.22 -12.11 11.64
N PHE A 125 1.14 -12.79 11.25
CA PHE A 125 0.20 -13.47 12.14
C PHE A 125 0.85 -14.45 13.15
N PRO A 126 1.88 -15.24 12.79
CA PRO A 126 2.58 -16.08 13.76
C PRO A 126 3.21 -15.30 14.92
N ARG A 127 3.59 -14.03 14.69
CA ARG A 127 4.19 -13.16 15.71
C ARG A 127 3.14 -12.70 16.72
N LEU A 128 1.94 -12.38 16.25
CA LEU A 128 0.80 -12.00 17.10
C LEU A 128 0.37 -13.14 18.02
N ARG A 129 0.19 -14.36 17.48
CA ARG A 129 -0.24 -15.54 18.26
C ARG A 129 0.74 -15.94 19.36
N ARG A 130 2.01 -15.56 19.25
CA ARG A 130 3.01 -15.83 20.28
C ARG A 130 3.00 -14.75 21.36
N ALA A 131 2.84 -13.48 20.97
CA ALA A 131 2.69 -12.38 21.91
C ALA A 131 1.49 -12.60 22.85
N SER A 132 0.38 -13.11 22.34
CA SER A 132 -0.83 -13.38 23.13
C SER A 132 -0.74 -14.61 24.06
N ARG A 133 0.32 -15.43 23.96
CA ARG A 133 0.51 -16.61 24.83
C ARG A 133 1.42 -16.34 26.02
N LEU A 134 2.02 -15.15 26.09
CA LEU A 134 3.00 -14.76 27.10
C LEU A 134 2.42 -13.77 28.14
N GLY A 135 1.15 -13.38 28.00
CA GLY A 135 0.40 -12.57 28.97
C GLY A 135 -0.80 -13.36 29.45
#